data_AF-A0A218QKQ7-F1
#
_entry.id   AF-A0A218QKQ7-F1
#
_cell.length_a   1.000
_cell.length_b   1.000
_cell.length_c   1.000
_cell.angle_alpha   90.00
_cell.angle_beta   90.00
_cell.angle_gamma   90.00
#
_symmetry.space_group_name_H-M   'P 1'
#
loop_
_entity.id
_entity.type
_entity.pdbx_description
1 polymer ?
#
loop_
_entity_poly.entity_id
_entity_poly.type
_entity_poly.pdbx_seq_one_letter_code
_entity_poly.pdbx_strand_id
1 'polypeptide(L)'
;MEPATLTAAAIATLLITKAFEKTGEIIGEKTWQEGEKLLELLKEKEPSTANDIQLAQQQALDYGQAHLIGQQVEQAANKHPEIRQAVATVAKEAEPKLTTSIIENWQGINVKGGNNTISGNTFNF
;
A
#
# COMPACT_ATOMS: atom_id res chain seq x y z
N MET A 1 -6.77 -19.59 -1.18
CA MET A 1 -6.76 -18.38 -0.34
C MET A 1 -7.25 -17.26 -1.22
N GLU A 2 -8.31 -16.56 -0.82
CA GLU A 2 -8.73 -15.34 -1.51
C GLU A 2 -7.59 -14.30 -1.38
N PRO A 3 -7.21 -13.59 -2.44
CA PRO A 3 -6.20 -12.54 -2.33
C PRO A 3 -6.72 -11.49 -1.35
N ALA A 4 -5.88 -11.09 -0.40
CA ALA A 4 -6.24 -10.05 0.55
C ALA A 4 -6.30 -8.70 -0.18
N THR A 5 -7.49 -8.32 -0.65
CA THR A 5 -7.71 -7.01 -1.26
C THR A 5 -7.41 -5.92 -0.23
N LEU A 6 -6.55 -4.97 -0.61
CA LEU A 6 -6.25 -3.82 0.26
C LEU A 6 -7.49 -2.95 0.42
N THR A 7 -7.83 -2.63 1.68
CA THR A 7 -8.91 -1.71 1.99
C THR A 7 -8.53 -0.27 1.60
N ALA A 8 -9.53 0.60 1.38
CA ALA A 8 -9.28 2.01 1.12
C ALA A 8 -8.44 2.68 2.23
N ALA A 9 -8.61 2.23 3.48
CA ALA A 9 -7.78 2.69 4.60
C ALA A 9 -6.32 2.23 4.50
N ALA A 10 -6.05 1.01 4.03
CA ALA A 10 -4.70 0.55 3.76
C ALA A 10 -4.07 1.35 2.61
N ILE A 11 -4.84 1.63 1.55
CA ILE A 11 -4.39 2.47 0.42
C ILE A 11 -4.08 3.90 0.87
N ALA A 12 -4.95 4.52 1.67
CA ALA A 12 -4.69 5.84 2.24
C ALA A 12 -3.43 5.84 3.10
N THR A 13 -3.23 4.80 3.92
CA THR A 13 -2.01 4.65 4.72
C THR A 13 -0.79 4.56 3.83
N LEU A 14 -0.84 3.82 2.71
CA LEU A 14 0.26 3.77 1.75
C LEU A 14 0.57 5.15 1.14
N LEU A 15 -0.45 5.93 0.78
CA LEU A 15 -0.29 7.30 0.28
C LEU A 15 0.28 8.27 1.33
N ILE A 16 -0.08 8.08 2.60
CA ILE A 16 0.40 8.88 3.73
C ILE A 16 1.86 8.55 4.04
N THR A 17 2.20 7.26 4.05
CA THR A 17 3.54 6.84 4.43
C THR A 17 4.56 7.22 3.37
N LYS A 18 5.74 7.65 3.81
CA LYS A 18 6.92 7.90 2.97
C LYS A 18 7.43 6.67 2.19
N ALA A 19 6.71 5.55 2.18
CA ALA A 19 6.92 4.45 1.23
C ALA A 19 6.80 4.94 -0.22
N PHE A 20 6.07 6.04 -0.42
CA PHE A 20 6.04 6.82 -1.63
C PHE A 20 7.37 7.60 -1.84
N GLU A 21 7.91 8.31 -0.83
CA GLU A 21 9.01 9.30 -0.98
C GLU A 21 10.42 8.76 -1.33
N LYS A 22 10.65 7.45 -1.44
CA LYS A 22 11.99 6.92 -1.78
C LYS A 22 11.97 5.97 -2.96
N THR A 23 11.84 6.55 -4.16
CA THR A 23 12.03 5.89 -5.46
C THR A 23 11.00 4.76 -5.68
N GLY A 24 10.58 4.46 -6.91
CA GLY A 24 9.67 3.33 -7.20
C GLY A 24 10.19 1.94 -6.78
N GLU A 25 11.29 1.86 -6.03
CA GLU A 25 11.99 0.67 -5.57
C GLU A 25 11.14 -0.15 -4.57
N ILE A 26 10.54 0.51 -3.56
CA ILE A 26 9.77 -0.19 -2.51
C ILE A 26 8.39 -0.63 -3.04
N ILE A 27 7.57 0.31 -3.51
CA ILE A 27 6.16 0.06 -3.86
C ILE A 27 5.87 -0.08 -5.35
N GLY A 28 6.86 0.18 -6.22
CA GLY A 28 6.74 0.04 -7.67
C GLY A 28 6.35 1.34 -8.35
N GLU A 29 7.02 1.69 -9.44
CA GLU A 29 6.75 2.91 -10.22
C GLU A 29 5.28 2.99 -10.66
N LYS A 30 4.67 1.86 -11.04
CA LYS A 30 3.24 1.82 -11.40
C LYS A 30 2.32 2.13 -10.23
N THR A 31 2.53 1.50 -9.08
CA THR A 31 1.77 1.79 -7.85
C THR A 31 1.91 3.25 -7.45
N TRP A 32 3.12 3.81 -7.60
CA TRP A 32 3.39 5.22 -7.37
C TRP A 32 2.57 6.12 -8.31
N GLN A 33 2.63 5.88 -9.62
CA GLN A 33 1.89 6.66 -10.61
C GLN A 33 0.36 6.59 -10.40
N GLU A 34 -0.17 5.42 -10.08
CA GLU A 34 -1.60 5.26 -9.79
C GLU A 34 -1.99 5.93 -8.45
N GLY A 35 -1.09 5.95 -7.47
CA GLY A 35 -1.30 6.68 -6.22
C GLY A 35 -1.32 8.19 -6.41
N GLU A 36 -0.47 8.74 -7.28
CA GLU A 36 -0.51 10.17 -7.64
C GLU A 36 -1.84 10.52 -8.33
N LYS A 37 -2.31 9.68 -9.26
CA LYS A 37 -3.61 9.88 -9.92
C LYS A 37 -4.77 9.84 -8.92
N LEU A 38 -4.73 8.92 -7.96
CA LEU A 38 -5.73 8.87 -6.88
C LEU A 38 -5.69 10.15 -6.05
N LEU A 39 -4.51 10.66 -5.71
CA LEU A 39 -4.38 11.93 -5.00
C LEU A 39 -4.90 13.12 -5.82
N GLU A 40 -4.65 13.16 -7.13
CA GLU A 40 -5.20 14.19 -8.02
C GLU A 40 -6.73 14.14 -8.07
N LEU A 41 -7.33 12.96 -8.20
CA LEU A 41 -8.79 12.79 -8.16
C LEU A 41 -9.37 13.24 -6.82
N LEU A 42 -8.70 12.91 -5.70
CA LEU A 42 -9.09 13.39 -4.39
C LEU A 42 -8.99 14.92 -4.30
N LYS A 43 -7.97 15.56 -4.87
CA LYS A 43 -7.88 17.04 -4.90
C LYS A 43 -9.04 17.67 -5.65
N GLU A 44 -9.49 17.04 -6.73
CA GLU A 44 -10.60 17.55 -7.53
C GLU A 44 -11.96 17.37 -6.83
N LYS A 45 -12.22 16.18 -6.29
CA LYS A 45 -13.57 15.79 -5.81
C LYS A 45 -13.75 15.90 -4.31
N GLU A 46 -12.72 15.59 -3.53
CA GLU A 46 -12.75 15.61 -2.05
C GLU A 46 -11.50 16.37 -1.52
N PRO A 47 -11.36 17.67 -1.82
CA PRO A 47 -10.13 18.44 -1.59
C PRO A 47 -9.68 18.43 -0.13
N SER A 48 -10.61 18.34 0.83
CA SER A 48 -10.29 18.21 2.26
C SER A 48 -9.51 16.92 2.54
N THR A 49 -9.95 15.78 1.99
CA THR A 49 -9.27 14.49 2.15
C THR A 49 -7.88 14.51 1.53
N ALA A 50 -7.73 15.11 0.34
CA ALA A 50 -6.41 15.26 -0.28
C ALA A 50 -5.47 16.12 0.57
N ASN A 51 -5.99 17.22 1.14
CA ASN A 51 -5.19 18.09 1.99
C ASN A 51 -4.76 17.38 3.29
N ASP A 52 -5.64 16.59 3.90
CA ASP A 52 -5.32 15.77 5.07
C ASP A 52 -4.21 14.75 4.74
N ILE A 53 -4.26 14.09 3.57
CA ILE A 53 -3.20 13.20 3.09
C ILE A 53 -1.87 13.95 2.87
N GLN A 54 -1.90 15.16 2.32
CA GLN A 54 -0.67 15.94 2.09
C GLN A 54 -0.05 16.47 3.39
N LEU A 55 -0.89 16.86 4.35
CA LEU A 55 -0.44 17.22 5.70
C LEU A 55 0.18 16.01 6.40
N ALA A 56 -0.43 14.84 6.23
CA ALA A 56 0.04 13.58 6.78
C ALA A 56 1.39 13.11 6.22
N GLN A 57 1.75 13.47 4.99
CA GLN A 57 3.07 13.16 4.41
C GLN A 57 4.20 14.00 5.02
N GLN A 58 3.86 15.18 5.54
CA GLN A 58 4.83 16.12 6.11
C GLN A 58 5.08 15.88 7.60
N GLN A 59 4.19 15.16 8.30
CA GLN A 59 4.27 14.91 9.73
C GLN A 59 4.12 13.43 10.04
N ALA A 60 4.80 12.94 11.07
CA ALA A 60 4.51 11.60 11.57
C ALA A 60 3.09 11.60 12.16
N LEU A 61 2.16 10.85 11.57
CA LEU A 61 0.84 10.66 12.12
C LEU A 61 0.82 9.54 13.15
N ASP A 62 -0.04 9.69 14.15
CA ASP A 62 -0.45 8.57 14.99
C ASP A 62 -1.43 7.66 14.23
N TYR A 63 -1.47 6.38 14.60
CA TYR A 63 -2.33 5.37 13.95
C TYR A 63 -3.80 5.79 13.90
N GLY A 64 -4.30 6.45 14.95
CA GLY A 64 -5.68 6.96 14.97
C GLY A 64 -5.97 7.97 13.87
N GLN A 65 -5.03 8.86 13.56
CA GLN A 65 -5.19 9.86 12.50
C GLN A 65 -5.11 9.24 11.10
N ALA A 66 -4.18 8.29 10.91
CA ALA A 66 -4.09 7.55 9.65
C ALA A 66 -5.38 6.76 9.36
N HIS A 67 -5.99 6.17 10.39
CA HIS A 67 -7.26 5.47 10.26
C HIS A 67 -8.40 6.40 9.83
N LEU A 68 -8.49 7.59 10.42
CA LEU A 68 -9.51 8.59 10.06
C LEU A 68 -9.37 9.04 8.60
N ILE A 69 -8.15 9.29 8.14
CA ILE A 69 -7.90 9.64 6.74
C ILE A 69 -8.26 8.48 5.82
N GLY A 70 -7.96 7.24 6.24
CA GLY A 70 -8.40 6.04 5.54
C GLY A 70 -9.92 5.94 5.38
N GLN A 71 -10.67 6.29 6.43
CA GLN A 71 -12.13 6.35 6.38
C GLN A 71 -12.63 7.46 5.45
N GLN A 72 -11.97 8.62 5.41
CA GLN A 72 -12.30 9.68 4.47
C GLN A 72 -12.11 9.23 3.01
N VAL A 73 -11.03 8.51 2.70
CA VAL A 73 -10.80 7.93 1.36
C VAL A 73 -11.84 6.86 1.03
N GLU A 74 -12.25 6.04 1.98
CA GLU A 74 -13.33 5.07 1.80
C GLU A 74 -14.68 5.75 1.51
N GLN A 75 -15.00 6.81 2.25
CA GLN A 75 -16.20 7.62 1.99
C GLN A 75 -16.14 8.27 0.62
N ALA A 76 -14.99 8.82 0.22
CA ALA A 76 -14.77 9.37 -1.11
C ALA A 76 -15.02 8.32 -2.21
N ALA A 77 -14.47 7.11 -2.04
CA ALA A 77 -14.71 5.98 -2.94
C ALA A 77 -16.16 5.47 -2.94
N ASN A 78 -16.92 5.71 -1.87
CA ASN A 78 -18.34 5.37 -1.83
C ASN A 78 -19.22 6.40 -2.55
N LYS A 79 -18.83 7.68 -2.52
CA LYS A 79 -19.53 8.76 -3.21
C LYS A 79 -19.20 8.82 -4.70
N HIS A 80 -17.93 8.59 -5.04
CA HIS A 80 -17.39 8.83 -6.38
C HIS A 80 -16.86 7.51 -6.99
N PRO A 81 -17.49 6.97 -8.05
CA PRO A 81 -17.09 5.70 -8.63
C PRO A 81 -15.70 5.74 -9.27
N GLU A 82 -15.28 6.91 -9.74
CA GLU A 82 -13.94 7.19 -10.26
C GLU A 82 -12.86 7.07 -9.18
N ILE A 83 -13.13 7.56 -7.96
CA ILE A 83 -12.23 7.38 -6.80
C ILE A 83 -12.21 5.91 -6.39
N ARG A 84 -13.36 5.23 -6.39
CA ARG A 84 -13.42 3.77 -6.12
C ARG A 84 -12.54 2.98 -7.07
N GLN A 85 -12.62 3.30 -8.36
CA GLN A 85 -11.83 2.65 -9.39
C GLN A 85 -10.34 2.93 -9.20
N ALA A 86 -9.97 4.17 -8.90
CA ALA A 86 -8.58 4.54 -8.63
C ALA A 86 -8.02 3.82 -7.40
N VAL A 87 -8.78 3.73 -6.29
CA VAL A 87 -8.41 2.95 -5.10
C VAL A 87 -8.19 1.48 -5.44
N ALA A 88 -9.09 0.87 -6.24
CA ALA A 88 -8.95 -0.52 -6.66
C ALA A 88 -7.72 -0.74 -7.56
N THR A 89 -7.40 0.22 -8.44
CA THR A 89 -6.21 0.14 -9.28
C THR A 89 -4.93 0.24 -8.45
N VAL A 90 -4.86 1.18 -7.50
CA VAL A 90 -3.71 1.27 -6.58
C VAL A 90 -3.56 -0.02 -5.77
N ALA A 91 -4.67 -0.59 -5.30
CA ALA A 91 -4.65 -1.86 -4.57
C ALA A 91 -4.06 -2.99 -5.41
N LYS A 92 -4.53 -3.13 -6.65
CA LYS A 92 -4.07 -4.17 -7.58
C LYS A 92 -2.58 -4.06 -7.92
N GLU A 93 -2.08 -2.83 -8.11
CA GLU A 93 -0.65 -2.63 -8.40
C GLU A 93 0.23 -2.81 -7.15
N ALA A 94 -0.32 -2.55 -5.95
CA ALA A 94 0.36 -2.76 -4.67
C ALA A 94 0.39 -4.22 -4.19
N GLU A 95 -0.64 -5.02 -4.52
CA GLU A 95 -0.77 -6.45 -4.18
C GLU A 95 0.51 -7.28 -4.43
N PRO A 96 1.14 -7.26 -5.63
CA PRO A 96 2.32 -8.10 -5.90
C PRO A 96 3.57 -7.73 -5.09
N LYS A 97 3.62 -6.52 -4.51
CA LYS A 97 4.80 -6.02 -3.79
C LYS A 97 4.68 -6.13 -2.27
N LEU A 98 3.48 -6.06 -1.71
CA LEU A 98 3.30 -6.36 -0.29
C LEU A 98 3.60 -7.83 -0.01
N THR A 99 3.19 -8.77 -0.87
CA THR A 99 3.54 -10.18 -0.67
C THR A 99 5.06 -10.40 -0.64
N THR A 100 5.83 -9.70 -1.48
CA THR A 100 7.30 -9.80 -1.51
C THR A 100 7.95 -9.14 -0.28
N SER A 101 7.56 -7.92 0.09
CA SER A 101 8.19 -7.22 1.24
C SER A 101 7.83 -7.81 2.60
N ILE A 102 6.67 -8.48 2.76
CA ILE A 102 6.36 -9.22 3.98
C ILE A 102 7.17 -10.53 4.01
N ILE A 103 7.33 -11.23 2.89
CA ILE A 103 8.14 -12.46 2.81
C ILE A 103 9.64 -12.17 3.04
N GLU A 104 10.18 -11.06 2.52
CA GLU A 104 11.60 -10.72 2.69
C GLU A 104 11.93 -10.15 4.08
N ASN A 105 10.96 -9.53 4.77
CA ASN A 105 11.20 -8.91 6.07
C ASN A 105 10.82 -9.82 7.27
N TRP A 106 10.13 -10.95 7.05
CA TRP A 106 9.71 -11.84 8.15
C TRP A 106 10.66 -12.95 8.54
N GLN A 107 11.72 -13.20 7.79
CA GLN A 107 12.80 -14.09 8.21
C GLN A 107 14.08 -13.59 7.56
N GLY A 108 15.21 -13.61 8.27
CA GLY A 108 16.55 -13.47 7.69
C GLY A 108 16.90 -14.63 6.74
N ILE A 109 16.06 -14.90 5.73
CA ILE A 109 16.23 -15.93 4.72
C ILE A 109 16.20 -15.20 3.38
N ASN A 110 17.40 -14.92 2.88
CA ASN A 110 17.64 -14.59 1.48
C ASN A 110 17.17 -15.76 0.61
N VAL A 111 15.94 -15.73 0.10
CA VAL A 111 15.52 -16.67 -0.95
C VAL A 111 15.88 -16.07 -2.31
N LYS A 112 17.17 -15.83 -2.55
CA LYS A 112 17.64 -15.57 -3.92
C LYS A 112 17.49 -16.88 -4.71
N GLY A 113 16.74 -16.81 -5.80
CA GLY A 113 16.42 -17.91 -6.71
C GLY A 113 17.63 -18.65 -7.25
N GLY A 114 18.18 -19.56 -6.44
CA GLY A 114 19.15 -20.57 -6.81
C GLY A 114 18.73 -21.89 -6.16
N ASN A 115 18.71 -22.95 -6.97
CA ASN A 115 18.31 -24.30 -6.60
C ASN A 115 18.94 -24.77 -5.27
N ASN A 116 18.16 -24.85 -4.19
CA ASN A 116 18.62 -25.36 -2.90
C ASN A 116 18.29 -26.85 -2.78
N THR A 117 19.27 -27.69 -3.09
CA THR A 117 19.28 -29.11 -2.72
C THR A 117 19.48 -29.22 -1.20
N ILE A 118 18.41 -29.25 -0.42
CA ILE A 118 18.52 -29.60 1.01
C ILE A 118 18.51 -31.12 1.12
N SER A 119 19.71 -31.71 1.11
CA SER A 119 19.92 -33.13 1.41
C SER A 119 20.21 -33.29 2.90
N GLY A 120 19.28 -33.93 3.61
CA GLY A 120 19.48 -34.53 4.93
C GLY A 120 19.26 -33.58 6.10
N ASN A 121 18.16 -33.78 6.82
CA ASN A 121 18.16 -33.72 8.29
C ASN A 121 17.01 -34.58 8.82
N THR A 122 17.35 -35.71 9.43
CA THR A 122 16.46 -36.57 10.19
C THR A 122 16.25 -35.96 11.58
N PHE A 123 15.01 -35.63 11.92
CA PHE A 123 14.64 -35.23 13.27
C PHE A 123 14.22 -36.47 14.05
N ASN A 124 15.00 -36.86 15.06
CA ASN A 124 14.56 -37.78 16.11
C ASN A 124 13.92 -36.95 17.24
N PHE A 125 12.74 -37.37 17.68
CA PHE A 125 11.99 -36.81 18.81
C PHE A 125 12.53 -37.31 20.14
#